data_AF-A0A1Y3BA81-F1
#
_entry.id   AF-A0A1Y3BA81-F1
#
_cell.length_a   1.000
_cell.length_b   1.000
_cell.length_c   1.000
_cell.angle_alpha   90.00
_cell.angle_beta   90.00
_cell.angle_gamma   90.00
#
_symmetry.space_group_name_H-M   'P 1'
#
loop_
_entity.id
_entity.type
_entity.pdbx_description
1 polymer ?
#
loop_
_entity_poly.entity_id
_entity_poly.type
_entity_poly.pdbx_seq_one_letter_code
_entity_poly.pdbx_strand_id
1 'polypeptide(L)' 'MVKKMEITQHSKYTCTFCGKESMKRTCVGIWKCKACKKTVAGGAYVFSTTSAAAIRSAIRRLRETREN' A
#
# COMPACT_ATOMS: atom_id res chain seq x y z
N MET A 1 5.76 -8.81 -19.39
CA MET A 1 4.83 -8.03 -18.52
C MET A 1 4.31 -8.84 -17.34
N VAL A 2 3.72 -10.01 -17.56
CA VAL A 2 3.18 -10.89 -16.50
C VAL A 2 4.20 -11.19 -15.39
N LYS A 3 5.45 -11.53 -15.75
CA LYS A 3 6.53 -11.79 -14.79
C LYS A 3 6.69 -10.68 -13.75
N LYS A 4 6.63 -9.40 -14.16
CA LYS A 4 6.76 -8.27 -13.23
C LYS A 4 5.59 -8.22 -12.25
N MET A 5 4.37 -8.45 -12.74
CA MET A 5 3.14 -8.43 -11.93
C MET A 5 3.11 -9.61 -10.95
N GLU A 6 3.55 -10.79 -11.38
CA GLU A 6 3.71 -11.99 -10.56
C GLU A 6 4.74 -11.80 -9.44
N ILE A 7 5.88 -11.18 -9.75
CA ILE A 7 6.88 -10.86 -8.73
C ILE A 7 6.30 -9.89 -7.72
N THR A 8 5.76 -8.74 -8.16
CA THR A 8 5.29 -7.70 -7.22
C THR A 8 4.11 -8.16 -6.36
N GLN A 9 3.17 -8.95 -6.91
CA GLN A 9 2.02 -9.38 -6.13
C GLN A 9 2.38 -10.42 -5.05
N HIS A 10 3.47 -11.17 -5.25
CA HIS A 10 3.96 -12.18 -4.31
C HIS A 10 5.07 -11.69 -3.36
N SER A 11 5.67 -10.53 -3.64
CA SER A 11 6.61 -9.86 -2.74
C SER A 11 6.00 -9.55 -1.37
N LYS A 12 6.87 -9.49 -0.36
CA LYS A 12 6.53 -8.91 0.95
C LYS A 12 6.83 -7.42 0.92
N TYR A 13 6.01 -6.64 1.60
CA TYR A 13 6.20 -5.20 1.75
C TYR A 13 6.30 -4.82 3.24
N THR A 14 6.91 -3.66 3.49
CA THR A 14 6.98 -3.05 4.82
C THR A 14 5.60 -2.62 5.28
N CYS A 15 5.19 -3.09 6.45
CA CYS A 15 3.93 -2.70 7.07
C CYS A 15 4.06 -1.31 7.72
N THR A 16 3.24 -0.36 7.30
CA THR A 16 3.22 1.02 7.85
C THR A 16 2.78 1.08 9.32
N PHE A 17 2.13 0.04 9.84
CA PHE A 17 1.64 0.01 11.23
C PHE A 17 2.66 -0.54 12.23
N CYS A 18 3.46 -1.53 11.83
CA CYS A 18 4.36 -2.23 12.75
C CYS A 18 5.81 -2.31 12.27
N GLY A 19 6.16 -1.65 11.16
CA GLY A 19 7.51 -1.58 10.60
C GLY A 19 8.07 -2.87 9.99
N LYS A 20 7.44 -4.03 10.20
CA LYS A 20 7.93 -5.33 9.74
C LYS A 20 7.63 -5.58 8.26
N GLU A 21 8.56 -6.21 7.54
CA GLU A 21 8.38 -6.71 6.16
C GLU A 21 7.50 -7.97 6.09
N SER A 22 6.23 -7.80 6.42
CA SER A 22 5.28 -8.91 6.55
C SER A 22 3.92 -8.64 5.93
N MET A 23 3.80 -7.54 5.17
CA MET A 23 2.61 -7.22 4.39
C MET A 23 2.59 -8.08 3.12
N LYS A 24 1.52 -8.85 2.91
CA LYS A 24 1.35 -9.72 1.74
C LYS A 24 -0.07 -9.60 1.18
N ARG A 25 -0.20 -9.72 -0.14
CA ARG A 25 -1.49 -9.75 -0.83
C ARG A 25 -2.31 -10.98 -0.40
N THR A 26 -3.59 -10.76 -0.13
CA THR A 26 -4.56 -11.84 0.16
C THR A 26 -5.52 -12.02 -1.00
N CYS A 27 -6.12 -10.92 -1.47
CA CYS A 27 -6.97 -10.86 -2.67
C CYS A 27 -6.59 -9.64 -3.50
N VAL A 28 -7.21 -9.46 -4.67
CA VAL A 28 -7.03 -8.25 -5.48
C VAL A 28 -7.34 -7.02 -4.62
N GLY A 29 -6.38 -6.11 -4.49
CA GLY A 29 -6.55 -4.87 -3.73
C GLY A 29 -6.56 -5.03 -2.20
N ILE A 30 -6.46 -6.25 -1.65
CA ILE A 30 -6.50 -6.50 -0.20
C ILE A 30 -5.17 -7.08 0.27
N TRP A 31 -4.56 -6.40 1.24
CA TRP A 31 -3.25 -6.72 1.79
C TRP A 31 -3.34 -6.94 3.29
N LYS A 32 -2.69 -8.00 3.78
CA LYS A 32 -2.72 -8.37 5.20
C LYS A 32 -1.29 -8.50 5.74
N CYS A 33 -1.05 -7.86 6.86
CA CYS A 33 0.19 -8.01 7.61
C CYS A 33 0.15 -9.28 8.45
N LYS A 34 1.10 -10.19 8.23
CA LYS A 34 1.18 -11.43 9.02
C LYS A 34 1.56 -11.17 10.49
N ALA A 35 2.35 -10.13 10.76
CA ALA A 35 2.83 -9.84 12.11
C ALA A 35 1.78 -9.16 12.99
N CYS A 36 1.26 -7.99 12.58
CA CYS A 36 0.30 -7.22 13.38
C CYS A 36 -1.17 -7.45 13.00
N LYS A 37 -1.45 -8.38 12.07
CA LYS A 37 -2.79 -8.78 11.62
C LYS A 37 -3.65 -7.68 10.97
N LYS A 38 -3.13 -6.47 10.82
CA LYS A 38 -3.81 -5.37 10.11
C LYS A 38 -4.04 -5.75 8.65
N THR A 39 -5.24 -5.43 8.17
CA THR A 39 -5.66 -5.61 6.77
C THR A 39 -5.93 -4.22 6.19
N VAL A 40 -5.47 -3.98 4.97
CA VAL A 40 -5.62 -2.68 4.30
C VAL A 40 -5.91 -2.85 2.82
N ALA A 41 -6.61 -1.85 2.27
CA ALA A 41 -6.75 -1.68 0.84
C ALA A 41 -5.43 -1.17 0.22
N GLY A 42 -5.07 -1.70 -0.94
CA GLY A 42 -3.88 -1.35 -1.69
C GLY A 42 -4.08 -1.56 -3.19
N GLY A 43 -2.99 -1.59 -3.96
CA GLY A 43 -3.07 -1.87 -5.40
C GLY A 43 -3.40 -3.33 -5.70
N ALA A 44 -3.79 -3.59 -6.97
CA ALA A 44 -4.11 -4.94 -7.44
C ALA A 44 -2.91 -5.90 -7.39
N TYR A 45 -1.71 -5.40 -7.73
CA TYR A 45 -0.46 -6.18 -7.83
C TYR A 45 0.71 -5.59 -7.01
N VAL A 46 0.53 -4.40 -6.43
CA VAL A 46 1.53 -3.71 -5.60
C VAL A 46 0.85 -3.14 -4.36
N PHE A 47 1.54 -3.13 -3.22
CA PHE A 47 0.96 -2.67 -1.95
C PHE A 47 0.53 -1.19 -1.99
N SER A 48 1.39 -0.30 -2.50
CA SER A 48 1.07 1.11 -2.73
C SER A 48 1.24 1.46 -4.21
N THR A 49 0.21 2.04 -4.82
CA THR A 49 0.28 2.57 -6.17
C THR A 49 0.87 3.99 -6.16
N THR A 50 1.48 4.38 -7.27
CA THR A 50 2.03 5.73 -7.48
C THR A 50 0.93 6.79 -7.45
N SER A 51 -0.20 6.53 -8.11
CA SER A 51 -1.36 7.45 -8.10
C SER A 51 -1.92 7.65 -6.69
N ALA A 52 -2.04 6.59 -5.89
CA ALA A 52 -2.51 6.73 -4.51
C ALA A 52 -1.53 7.55 -3.66
N ALA A 53 -0.22 7.41 -3.88
CA ALA A 53 0.79 8.24 -3.22
C ALA A 53 0.64 9.72 -3.61
N ALA A 54 0.47 10.02 -4.90
CA ALA A 54 0.26 11.39 -5.39
C ALA A 54 -1.01 12.02 -4.80
N ILE A 55 -2.12 11.28 -4.76
CA ILE A 55 -3.39 11.73 -4.19
C ILE A 55 -3.25 12.01 -2.69
N ARG A 56 -2.59 11.14 -1.92
CA ARG A 56 -2.34 11.38 -0.49
C ARG A 56 -1.56 12.69 -0.27
N SER A 57 -0.54 12.95 -1.08
CA SER A 57 0.24 14.19 -1.00
C SER A 57 -0.55 15.42 -1.44
N ALA A 58 -1.43 15.30 -2.44
CA ALA A 58 -2.31 16.38 -2.85
C ALA A 58 -3.35 16.73 -1.77
N ILE A 59 -4.01 15.71 -1.20
CA ILE A 59 -4.98 15.90 -0.11
C ILE A 59 -4.32 16.55 1.11
N ARG A 60 -3.09 16.13 1.45
CA ARG A 60 -2.35 16.72 2.57
C ARG A 60 -2.14 18.23 2.36
N ARG A 61 -1.62 18.62 1.19
CA ARG A 61 -1.41 20.03 0.84
C ARG A 61 -2.69 20.85 0.87
N LEU A 62 -3.79 20.33 0.31
CA LEU A 62 -5.09 21.02 0.32
C LEU A 62 -5.64 21.24 1.74
N ARG A 63 -5.36 20.33 2.68
CA ARG A 63 -5.75 20.50 4.09
C ARG A 63 -4.90 21.58 4.77
N GLU A 64 -3.58 21.54 4.58
CA GLU A 64 -2.65 22.56 5.08
C GLU A 64 -3.02 23.97 4.58
N THR A 65 -3.40 24.12 3.30
CA THR A 65 -3.84 25.41 2.75
C THR A 65 -5.17 25.90 3.31
N ARG A 66 -6.05 25.01 3.78
CA ARG A 66 -7.36 25.40 4.35
C ARG A 66 -7.25 25.80 5.82
N GLU A 67 -6.29 25.22 6.53
CA GLU A 67 -6.08 25.43 7.98
C GLU A 67 -5.22 26.67 8.28
N ASN A 68 -4.51 27.19 7.26
CA ASN A 68 -3.87 28.51 7.25
C ASN A 68 -4.83 29.57 6.71
#